data_AF-A0A920SF66-F1
#
_entry.id   AF-A0A920SF66-F1
#
_cell.length_a   1.000
_cell.length_b   1.000
_cell.length_c   1.000
_cell.angle_alpha   90.00
_cell.angle_beta   90.00
_cell.angle_gamma   90.00
#
_symmetry.space_group_name_H-M   'P 1'
#
loop_
_entity.id
_entity.type
_entity.pdbx_description
1 polymer ?
#
loop_
_entity_poly.entity_id
_entity_poly.type
_entity_poly.pdbx_seq_one_letter_code
_entity_poly.pdbx_strand_id
1 'polypeptide(L)'
;MDFMAKHGIKGMILGTHADYVDEYMHKFQEANRKYGRDLPLGGNLGIGLGAYLDDTVSKAEKALEPLFEEHVKFSAPLGMLRYTDEQMAEVGPGGVARHIASGVNFRELGQEGMVRR
;
A
#
# COMPACT_ATOMS: atom_id res chain seq x y z
N MET A 1 -1.64 -0.38 18.07
CA MET A 1 -1.03 0.95 18.34
C MET A 1 -0.78 1.19 19.82
N ASP A 2 -1.72 0.86 20.72
CA ASP A 2 -1.57 1.10 22.17
C ASP A 2 -0.28 0.51 22.78
N PHE A 3 0.04 -0.74 22.49
CA PHE A 3 1.31 -1.37 22.93
C PHE A 3 2.55 -0.57 22.49
N MET A 4 2.60 -0.15 21.23
CA MET A 4 3.71 0.63 20.70
C MET A 4 3.80 1.97 21.42
N ALA A 5 2.67 2.64 21.61
CA ALA A 5 2.60 3.88 22.36
C ALA A 5 3.07 3.67 23.81
N LYS A 6 2.57 2.67 24.54
CA LYS A 6 3.01 2.37 25.91
C LYS A 6 4.54 2.27 26.03
N HIS A 7 5.17 1.59 25.07
CA HIS A 7 6.61 1.33 25.08
C HIS A 7 7.47 2.32 24.29
N GLY A 8 6.89 3.37 23.69
CA GLY A 8 7.63 4.36 22.92
C GLY A 8 8.23 3.83 21.60
N ILE A 9 7.61 2.80 21.02
CA ILE A 9 8.04 2.17 19.77
C ILE A 9 7.58 3.03 18.59
N LYS A 10 8.50 3.38 17.69
CA LYS A 10 8.21 4.12 16.45
C LYS A 10 7.49 3.22 15.45
N GLY A 11 6.58 3.78 14.66
CA GLY A 11 5.84 3.04 13.64
C GLY A 11 6.44 3.16 12.25
N MET A 12 6.07 2.21 11.40
CA MET A 12 6.37 2.21 9.97
C MET A 12 5.07 1.89 9.22
N ILE A 13 4.73 2.71 8.23
CA ILE A 13 3.63 2.48 7.29
C ILE A 13 4.26 2.04 5.97
N LEU A 14 3.99 0.81 5.53
CA LEU A 14 4.53 0.24 4.29
C LEU A 14 3.40 -0.41 3.50
N GLY A 15 3.37 -0.19 2.19
CA GLY A 15 2.39 -0.82 1.29
C GLY A 15 0.93 -0.50 1.63
N THR A 16 0.69 0.64 2.28
CA THR A 16 -0.65 1.07 2.72
C THR A 16 -1.22 2.06 1.69
N HIS A 17 -2.49 1.87 1.31
CA HIS A 17 -3.18 2.81 0.41
C HIS A 17 -3.29 4.20 1.04
N ALA A 18 -3.16 5.25 0.23
CA ALA A 18 -3.07 6.64 0.68
C ALA A 18 -4.21 7.04 1.64
N ASP A 19 -5.44 6.62 1.33
CA ASP A 19 -6.63 6.92 2.16
C ASP A 19 -6.52 6.47 3.63
N TYR A 20 -5.76 5.41 3.92
CA TYR A 20 -5.57 4.92 5.29
C TYR A 20 -4.36 5.52 5.99
N VAL A 21 -3.45 6.14 5.23
CA VAL A 21 -2.23 6.73 5.80
C VAL A 21 -2.61 7.83 6.79
N ASP A 22 -3.53 8.71 6.39
CA ASP A 22 -4.02 9.81 7.25
C ASP A 22 -4.71 9.28 8.52
N GLU A 23 -5.63 8.33 8.37
CA GLU A 23 -6.32 7.67 9.48
C GLU A 23 -5.32 7.04 10.47
N TYR A 24 -4.28 6.37 9.96
CA TYR A 24 -3.28 5.71 10.79
C TYR A 24 -2.37 6.71 11.52
N MET A 25 -2.04 7.83 10.89
CA MET A 25 -1.29 8.92 11.54
C MET A 25 -2.07 9.47 12.73
N HIS A 26 -3.37 9.74 12.56
CA HIS A 26 -4.24 10.22 13.63
C HIS A 26 -4.37 9.20 14.76
N LYS A 27 -4.61 7.93 14.44
CA LYS A 27 -4.69 6.85 15.44
C LYS A 27 -3.38 6.68 16.22
N PHE A 28 -2.23 6.82 15.55
CA PHE A 28 -0.93 6.71 16.21
C PHE A 28 -0.66 7.89 17.13
N GLN A 29 -0.97 9.10 16.69
CA GLN A 29 -0.87 10.31 17.51
C GLN A 29 -1.74 10.19 18.76
N GLU A 30 -3.01 9.80 18.60
CA GLU A 30 -3.94 9.65 19.72
C GLU A 30 -3.46 8.59 20.72
N ALA A 31 -2.98 7.44 20.23
CA ALA A 31 -2.43 6.40 21.09
C ALA A 31 -1.24 6.90 21.91
N ASN A 32 -0.34 7.69 21.32
CA ASN A 32 0.81 8.27 22.02
C ASN A 32 0.42 9.34 23.05
N ARG A 33 -0.63 10.11 22.77
CA ARG A 33 -1.17 11.11 23.71
C ARG A 33 -1.68 10.47 25.02
N LYS A 34 -2.24 9.25 24.96
CA LYS A 34 -2.65 8.49 26.17
C LYS A 34 -1.50 8.20 27.14
N TYR A 35 -0.27 8.21 26.64
CA TYR A 35 0.95 7.98 27.41
C TYR A 35 1.80 9.25 27.56
N GLY A 36 1.19 10.43 27.46
CA GLY A 36 1.83 11.72 27.74
C GLY A 36 2.81 12.21 26.67
N ARG A 37 2.82 11.61 25.47
CA ARG A 37 3.65 12.07 24.35
C ARG A 37 2.81 12.89 23.40
N ASP A 38 3.03 14.20 23.41
CA ASP A 38 2.43 15.13 22.45
C ASP A 38 3.29 15.14 21.18
N LEU A 39 2.82 14.45 20.14
CA LEU A 39 3.52 14.31 18.88
C LEU A 39 2.84 15.17 17.80
N PRO A 40 3.61 15.82 16.90
CA PRO A 40 3.02 16.34 15.67
C PRO A 40 2.43 15.20 14.84
N LEU A 41 1.51 15.50 13.92
CA LEU A 41 0.97 14.51 13.00
C LEU A 41 2.13 13.90 12.18
N GLY A 42 2.19 12.57 12.08
CA GLY A 42 3.31 11.85 11.46
C GLY A 42 4.57 11.73 12.35
N GLY A 43 4.61 12.36 13.52
CA GLY A 43 5.73 12.23 14.46
C GLY A 43 5.96 10.79 14.88
N ASN A 44 7.22 10.35 14.90
CA ASN A 44 7.62 8.97 15.20
C ASN A 44 7.03 7.89 14.26
N LEU A 45 6.59 8.28 13.06
CA LEU A 45 6.22 7.38 11.98
C LEU A 45 7.19 7.50 10.81
N GLY A 46 7.57 6.37 10.22
CA GLY A 46 8.18 6.30 8.89
C GLY A 46 7.16 5.86 7.84
N ILE A 47 7.34 6.29 6.60
CA ILE A 47 6.59 5.79 5.44
C ILE A 47 7.59 5.13 4.48
N GLY A 48 7.33 3.86 4.15
CA GLY A 48 8.06 3.14 3.14
C GLY A 48 7.37 3.28 1.78
N LEU A 49 8.11 3.76 0.79
CA LEU A 49 7.68 3.87 -0.60
C LEU A 49 8.62 3.02 -1.48
N GLY A 50 8.04 2.22 -2.38
CA GLY A 50 8.77 1.58 -3.46
C GLY A 50 8.81 2.51 -4.66
N ALA A 51 10.00 2.72 -5.24
CA ALA A 51 10.17 3.53 -6.43
C ALA A 51 11.18 2.87 -7.37
N TYR A 52 10.97 3.04 -8.68
CA TYR A 52 11.92 2.69 -9.72
C TYR A 52 12.28 3.96 -10.49
N LEU A 53 13.57 4.21 -10.69
CA LEU A 53 14.09 5.41 -11.33
C LEU A 53 14.90 5.01 -12.57
N ASP A 54 14.65 5.70 -13.68
CA ASP A 54 15.35 5.55 -14.95
C ASP A 54 15.46 6.93 -15.63
N ASP A 55 16.19 7.03 -16.75
CA ASP A 55 16.36 8.25 -17.52
C ASP A 55 15.01 8.83 -18.00
N THR A 56 14.01 7.95 -18.21
CA THR A 56 12.66 8.35 -18.61
C THR A 56 11.61 7.50 -17.92
N VAL A 57 10.41 8.07 -17.73
CA VAL A 57 9.25 7.35 -17.19
C VAL A 57 8.94 6.09 -18.00
N SER A 58 9.00 6.16 -19.34
CA SER A 58 8.71 5.00 -20.19
C SER A 58 9.72 3.86 -20.00
N LYS A 59 11.00 4.16 -19.78
CA LYS A 59 11.99 3.12 -19.47
C LYS A 59 11.74 2.51 -18.09
N ALA A 60 11.45 3.35 -17.09
CA ALA A 60 11.11 2.92 -15.74
C ALA A 60 9.87 2.01 -15.72
N GLU A 61 8.79 2.38 -16.41
CA GLU A 61 7.58 1.56 -16.53
C GLU A 61 7.88 0.19 -17.15
N LYS A 62 8.62 0.17 -18.27
CA LYS A 62 8.98 -1.07 -18.98
C LYS A 62 9.83 -2.00 -18.12
N ALA A 63 10.72 -1.45 -17.30
CA ALA A 63 11.54 -2.23 -16.38
C ALA A 63 10.75 -2.71 -15.15
N LEU A 64 9.79 -1.91 -14.68
CA LEU A 64 8.99 -2.20 -13.50
C LEU A 64 7.87 -3.21 -13.75
N GLU A 65 7.30 -3.24 -14.96
CA GLU A 65 6.23 -4.16 -15.37
C GLU A 65 6.48 -5.63 -14.98
N PRO A 66 7.59 -6.28 -15.38
CA PRO A 66 7.84 -7.68 -15.00
C PRO A 66 8.07 -7.85 -13.49
N LEU A 67 8.63 -6.86 -12.80
CA LEU A 67 8.84 -6.90 -11.35
C LEU A 67 7.51 -6.81 -10.59
N PHE A 68 6.58 -6.00 -11.11
CA PHE A 68 5.24 -5.87 -10.56
C PHE A 68 4.43 -7.17 -10.75
N GLU A 69 4.50 -7.79 -11.93
CA GLU A 69 3.87 -9.09 -12.17
C GLU A 69 4.34 -10.16 -11.18
N GLU A 70 5.65 -10.24 -10.91
CA GLU A 70 6.20 -11.17 -9.91
C GLU A 70 5.77 -10.81 -8.49
N HIS A 71 5.77 -9.53 -8.12
CA HIS A 71 5.27 -9.08 -6.83
C HIS A 71 3.81 -9.49 -6.61
N VAL A 72 3.00 -9.37 -7.66
CA VAL A 72 1.58 -9.73 -7.62
C VAL A 72 1.37 -11.23 -7.51
N LYS A 73 2.16 -12.06 -8.19
CA LYS A 73 2.13 -13.54 -8.02
C LYS A 73 2.41 -13.94 -6.57
N PHE A 74 3.30 -13.23 -5.88
CA PHE A 74 3.59 -13.44 -4.46
C PHE A 74 2.45 -12.93 -3.55
N SER A 75 1.92 -11.74 -3.82
CA SER A 75 0.95 -11.06 -2.95
C SER A 75 -0.49 -11.61 -3.09
N ALA A 76 -0.86 -12.14 -4.26
CA ALA A 76 -2.22 -12.64 -4.51
C ALA A 76 -2.62 -13.82 -3.60
N PRO A 77 -1.81 -14.88 -3.42
CA PRO A 77 -2.13 -15.97 -2.49
C PRO A 77 -2.26 -15.54 -1.03
N LEU A 78 -1.65 -14.41 -0.65
CA LEU A 78 -1.68 -13.88 0.71
C LEU A 78 -2.86 -12.91 0.95
N GLY A 79 -3.71 -12.67 -0.06
CA GLY A 79 -4.81 -11.71 0.03
C GLY A 79 -4.33 -10.26 0.24
N MET A 80 -3.07 -9.96 -0.12
CA MET A 80 -2.44 -8.65 0.11
C MET A 80 -2.69 -7.65 -1.01
N LEU A 81 -3.34 -8.06 -2.10
CA LEU A 81 -3.76 -7.17 -3.18
C LEU A 81 -5.18 -6.68 -2.91
N ARG A 82 -5.37 -5.38 -3.09
CA ARG A 82 -6.68 -4.72 -3.04
C ARG A 82 -7.26 -4.75 -4.44
N TYR A 83 -8.49 -5.23 -4.55
CA TYR A 83 -9.24 -5.30 -5.80
C TYR A 83 -10.45 -4.37 -5.70
N THR A 84 -10.90 -3.85 -6.82
CA THR A 84 -12.20 -3.19 -6.89
C THR A 84 -13.32 -4.21 -6.64
N ASP A 85 -14.49 -3.75 -6.22
CA ASP A 85 -15.66 -4.64 -6.03
C ASP A 85 -16.02 -5.40 -7.31
N GLU A 86 -15.80 -4.76 -8.47
CA GLU A 86 -15.98 -5.34 -9.80
C GLU A 86 -14.98 -6.47 -10.08
N GLN A 87 -13.70 -6.23 -9.80
CA GLN A 87 -12.64 -7.24 -9.93
C GLN A 87 -12.90 -8.42 -8.98
N MET A 88 -13.32 -8.15 -7.74
CA MET A 88 -13.68 -9.20 -6.76
C MET A 88 -14.86 -10.06 -7.22
N ALA A 89 -15.87 -9.45 -7.84
CA ALA A 89 -17.04 -10.14 -8.35
C ALA A 89 -16.71 -11.06 -9.54
N GLU A 90 -15.76 -10.66 -10.39
CA GLU A 90 -15.35 -11.42 -11.58
C GLU A 90 -14.44 -12.61 -11.23
N VAL A 91 -13.48 -12.42 -10.32
CA VAL A 91 -12.43 -13.42 -10.06
C VAL A 91 -12.70 -14.27 -8.81
N GLY A 92 -13.58 -13.83 -7.91
CA GLY A 92 -13.82 -14.48 -6.63
C GLY A 92 -12.59 -14.49 -5.69
N PRO A 93 -12.75 -14.93 -4.43
CA PRO A 93 -11.69 -14.79 -3.40
C PRO A 93 -10.40 -15.59 -3.67
N GLY A 94 -10.38 -16.51 -4.65
CA GLY A 94 -9.21 -17.30 -5.02
C GLY A 94 -8.84 -17.32 -6.51
N GLY A 95 -9.60 -16.64 -7.39
CA GLY A 95 -9.38 -16.73 -8.84
C GLY A 95 -8.36 -15.75 -9.42
N VAL A 96 -7.77 -14.89 -8.58
CA VAL A 96 -6.89 -13.81 -9.05
C VAL A 96 -5.59 -14.32 -9.67
N ALA A 97 -5.07 -15.46 -9.19
CA ALA A 97 -3.88 -16.08 -9.79
C ALA A 97 -4.09 -16.45 -11.26
N ARG A 98 -5.33 -16.59 -11.73
CA ARG A 98 -5.66 -16.96 -13.12
C ARG A 98 -5.88 -15.77 -14.07
N HIS A 99 -6.17 -14.56 -13.58
CA HIS A 99 -6.54 -13.43 -14.45
C HIS A 99 -5.39 -12.46 -14.75
N ILE A 100 -4.30 -12.53 -13.99
CA ILE A 100 -3.12 -11.68 -14.23
C ILE A 100 -2.28 -12.21 -15.38
N ALA A 101 -2.42 -13.50 -15.70
CA ALA A 101 -2.00 -14.06 -16.97
C ALA A 101 -2.88 -13.64 -18.17
N SER A 102 -3.97 -12.88 -17.96
CA SER A 102 -4.91 -12.46 -19.02
C SER A 102 -5.16 -10.94 -19.14
N GLY A 103 -4.43 -10.07 -18.44
CA GLY A 103 -4.29 -8.67 -18.88
C GLY A 103 -4.67 -7.55 -17.90
N VAL A 104 -4.36 -7.64 -16.61
CA VAL A 104 -4.44 -6.48 -15.71
C VAL A 104 -3.25 -5.56 -15.98
N ASN A 105 -3.50 -4.36 -16.52
CA ASN A 105 -2.44 -3.43 -16.91
C ASN A 105 -1.86 -2.71 -15.67
N PHE A 106 -0.53 -2.76 -15.49
CA PHE A 106 0.20 -2.01 -14.45
C PHE A 106 -0.25 -0.55 -14.30
N ARG A 107 -0.68 0.09 -15.40
CA ARG A 107 -1.16 1.47 -15.41
C ARG A 107 -2.53 1.68 -14.77
N GLU A 108 -3.41 0.69 -14.79
CA GLU A 108 -4.74 0.82 -14.20
C GLU A 108 -4.65 0.77 -12.67
N LEU A 109 -3.86 -0.16 -12.13
CA LEU A 109 -3.59 -0.26 -10.70
C LEU A 109 -2.78 0.94 -10.16
N GLY A 110 -1.87 1.50 -10.98
CA GLY A 110 -1.12 2.70 -10.62
C GLY A 110 -1.95 4.00 -10.61
N GLN A 111 -3.04 4.07 -11.39
CA GLN A 111 -3.89 5.26 -11.49
C GLN A 111 -5.02 5.30 -10.46
N GLU A 112 -5.58 4.15 -10.07
CA GLU A 112 -6.67 4.10 -9.10
C GLU A 112 -6.26 4.56 -7.70
N GLY A 113 -4.97 4.46 -7.34
CA GLY A 113 -4.42 5.03 -6.11
C GLY A 113 -4.11 6.53 -6.15
N MET A 114 -4.26 7.18 -7.32
CA MET A 114 -3.91 8.60 -7.53
C MET A 114 -5.09 9.46 -7.98
N VAL A 115 -6.25 8.86 -8.27
CA VAL A 115 -7.42 9.59 -8.80
C VAL A 115 -8.70 9.17 -8.07
N ARG A 116 -8.91 9.70 -6.86
CA ARG A 116 -10.22 10.21 -6.45
C ARG A 116 -10.02 11.50 -5.65
N ARG A 117 -10.52 12.60 -6.21
CA ARG A 117 -10.72 13.87 -5.51
C ARG A 117 -11.95 13.79 -4.63
#